data_AF-A0A2V7Y657-F1
#
_entry.id   AF-A0A2V7Y657-F1
#
_cell.length_a   1.000
_cell.length_b   1.000
_cell.length_c   1.000
_cell.angle_alpha   90.00
_cell.angle_beta   90.00
_cell.angle_gamma   90.00
#
_symmetry.space_group_name_H-M   'P 1'
#
loop_
_entity.id
_entity.type
_entity.pdbx_description
1 polymer ?
#
loop_
_entity_poly.entity_id
_entity_poly.type
_entity_poly.pdbx_seq_one_letter_code
_entity_poly.pdbx_strand_id
1 'polypeptide(L)'
;MSTESTYKGKIESWDSLQERLTVNAADLAHLEGLRKRLDDVTEQARQMAAAQAAQRAAKQSASRTLKSTVIEGERLANLLRSAVKQHYGIRSEKLAEFGLRPFRGRNRTAKAPEEQKPQPQTPAPPATPPHANSQDKAAE
;
A
#
# COMPACT_ATOMS: atom_id res chain seq x y z
N MET A 1 -20.29 -6.16 -32.36
CA MET A 1 -20.81 -6.35 -30.99
C MET A 1 -19.62 -6.59 -30.09
N SER A 2 -19.11 -5.56 -29.40
CA SER A 2 -17.97 -5.70 -28.49
C SER A 2 -18.40 -6.45 -27.25
N THR A 3 -17.81 -7.61 -26.98
CA THR A 3 -18.11 -8.39 -25.76
C THR A 3 -17.42 -7.73 -24.58
N GLU A 4 -18.19 -7.09 -23.70
CA GLU A 4 -17.62 -6.56 -22.46
C GLU A 4 -17.10 -7.70 -21.57
N SER A 5 -15.85 -7.58 -21.10
CA SER A 5 -15.25 -8.61 -20.24
C SER A 5 -15.72 -8.51 -18.79
N THR A 6 -16.34 -7.41 -18.38
CA THR A 6 -16.76 -7.19 -16.99
C THR A 6 -18.08 -7.90 -16.69
N TYR A 7 -18.28 -8.30 -15.43
CA TYR A 7 -19.54 -8.93 -15.01
C TYR A 7 -20.75 -8.01 -15.23
N LYS A 8 -20.60 -6.70 -15.01
CA LYS A 8 -21.66 -5.71 -15.28
C LYS A 8 -22.02 -5.71 -16.78
N GLY A 9 -21.02 -5.65 -17.64
CA GLY A 9 -21.21 -5.69 -19.09
C GLY A 9 -21.88 -6.96 -19.60
N LYS A 10 -21.56 -8.11 -18.99
CA LYS A 10 -22.23 -9.37 -19.30
C LYS A 10 -23.71 -9.34 -18.92
N ILE A 11 -24.04 -8.82 -17.73
CA ILE A 11 -25.43 -8.67 -17.27
C ILE A 11 -26.21 -7.74 -18.21
N GLU A 12 -25.64 -6.59 -18.59
CA GLU A 12 -26.27 -5.65 -19.55
C GLU A 12 -26.45 -6.26 -20.94
N SER A 13 -25.50 -7.07 -21.38
CA SER A 13 -25.60 -7.83 -22.63
C SER A 13 -26.71 -8.89 -22.58
N TRP A 14 -26.96 -9.51 -21.42
CA TRP A 14 -28.05 -10.45 -21.23
C TRP A 14 -29.40 -9.75 -21.18
N ASP A 15 -29.51 -8.60 -20.51
CA ASP A 15 -30.71 -7.75 -20.51
C ASP A 15 -31.09 -7.35 -21.95
N SER A 16 -30.11 -6.87 -22.72
CA SER A 16 -30.31 -6.50 -24.12
C SER A 16 -30.75 -7.68 -24.99
N LEU A 17 -30.30 -8.90 -24.66
CA LEU A 17 -30.71 -10.12 -25.35
C LEU A 17 -32.15 -10.50 -24.97
N GLN A 18 -32.51 -10.43 -23.69
CA GLN A 18 -33.86 -10.72 -23.20
C GLN A 18 -34.90 -9.78 -23.80
N GLU A 19 -34.59 -8.49 -23.91
CA GLU A 19 -35.46 -7.51 -24.56
C GLU A 19 -35.76 -7.91 -26.01
N ARG A 20 -34.72 -8.24 -26.78
CA ARG A 20 -34.87 -8.71 -28.18
C ARG A 20 -35.65 -10.03 -28.27
N LEU A 21 -35.39 -10.97 -27.36
CA LEU A 21 -36.11 -12.24 -27.32
C LEU A 21 -37.59 -12.04 -26.96
N THR A 22 -37.91 -11.01 -26.18
CA THR A 22 -39.28 -10.67 -25.79
C THR A 22 -40.05 -10.02 -26.91
N VAL A 23 -39.40 -9.15 -27.69
CA VAL A 23 -39.99 -8.60 -28.92
C VAL A 23 -40.33 -9.71 -29.93
N ASN A 24 -39.51 -10.76 -30.01
CA ASN A 24 -39.69 -11.88 -30.96
C ASN A 24 -40.29 -13.14 -30.30
N ALA A 25 -41.02 -12.98 -29.19
CA ALA A 25 -41.52 -14.09 -28.40
C ALA A 25 -42.45 -15.04 -29.17
N ALA A 26 -43.28 -14.49 -30.07
CA ALA A 26 -44.25 -15.25 -30.85
C ALA A 26 -43.58 -16.29 -31.77
N ASP A 27 -42.43 -15.95 -32.35
CA ASP A 27 -41.68 -16.84 -33.25
C ASP A 27 -40.80 -17.85 -32.50
N LEU A 28 -40.58 -17.61 -31.21
CA LEU A 28 -39.62 -18.34 -30.36
C LEU A 28 -40.29 -19.05 -29.18
N ALA A 29 -41.54 -19.47 -29.33
CA ALA A 29 -42.33 -20.11 -28.27
C ALA A 29 -41.65 -21.36 -27.66
N HIS A 30 -40.88 -22.11 -28.45
CA HIS A 30 -40.13 -23.29 -27.98
C HIS A 30 -38.95 -22.95 -27.05
N LEU A 31 -38.52 -21.67 -27.01
CA LEU A 31 -37.40 -21.19 -26.18
C LEU A 31 -37.86 -20.49 -24.88
N GLU A 32 -39.16 -20.42 -24.61
CA GLU A 32 -39.73 -19.79 -23.42
C GLU A 32 -39.11 -20.30 -22.10
N GLY A 33 -38.86 -21.61 -22.00
CA GLY A 33 -38.20 -22.19 -20.82
C GLY A 33 -36.76 -21.69 -20.61
N LEU A 34 -36.01 -21.49 -21.70
CA LEU A 34 -34.65 -20.94 -21.63
C LEU A 34 -34.67 -19.44 -21.34
N ARG A 35 -35.66 -18.71 -21.86
CA ARG A 35 -35.84 -17.28 -21.57
C ARG A 35 -36.11 -17.03 -20.09
N LYS A 36 -37.06 -17.77 -19.50
CA LYS A 36 -37.34 -17.70 -18.05
C LYS A 36 -36.10 -18.01 -17.22
N ARG A 37 -35.33 -19.03 -17.61
CA ARG A 37 -34.09 -19.36 -16.91
C ARG A 37 -33.02 -18.27 -17.04
N LEU A 38 -32.95 -17.59 -18.18
CA LEU A 38 -32.05 -16.45 -18.35
C LEU A 38 -32.50 -15.27 -17.47
N ASP A 39 -33.80 -15.03 -17.34
CA ASP A 39 -34.38 -14.01 -16.43
C ASP A 39 -33.95 -14.29 -14.99
N ASP A 40 -34.14 -15.52 -14.51
CA ASP A 40 -33.75 -15.93 -13.16
C ASP A 40 -32.26 -15.73 -12.90
N VAL A 41 -31.40 -16.17 -13.81
CA VAL A 41 -29.94 -16.07 -13.65
C VAL A 41 -29.47 -14.62 -13.70
N THR A 42 -30.08 -13.79 -14.55
CA THR A 42 -29.75 -12.37 -14.67
C THR A 42 -30.14 -11.62 -13.39
N GLU A 43 -31.30 -11.92 -12.83
CA GLU A 43 -31.76 -11.36 -11.56
C GLU A 43 -30.86 -11.79 -10.39
N GLN A 44 -30.50 -13.07 -10.31
CA GLN A 44 -29.53 -13.57 -9.32
C GLN A 44 -28.18 -12.85 -9.44
N ALA A 45 -27.68 -12.65 -10.67
CA ALA A 45 -26.42 -11.95 -10.89
C ALA A 45 -26.46 -10.49 -10.41
N ARG A 46 -27.58 -9.78 -10.63
CA ARG A 46 -27.79 -8.42 -10.11
C ARG A 46 -27.77 -8.39 -8.59
N GLN A 47 -28.51 -9.28 -7.94
CA GLN A 47 -28.57 -9.37 -6.49
C GLN A 47 -27.18 -9.65 -5.89
N MET A 48 -26.43 -10.57 -6.49
CA MET A 48 -25.05 -10.86 -6.07
C MET A 48 -24.13 -9.66 -6.27
N ALA A 49 -24.24 -8.92 -7.38
CA ALA A 49 -23.45 -7.72 -7.63
C ALA A 49 -23.75 -6.62 -6.60
N ALA A 50 -25.01 -6.39 -6.26
CA ALA A 50 -25.42 -5.46 -5.21
C ALA A 50 -24.89 -5.87 -3.83
N ALA A 51 -25.00 -7.16 -3.48
CA ALA A 51 -24.45 -7.69 -2.25
C ALA A 51 -22.91 -7.51 -2.17
N GLN A 52 -22.19 -7.76 -3.27
CA GLN A 52 -20.75 -7.53 -3.33
C GLN A 52 -20.38 -6.04 -3.10
N ALA A 53 -21.15 -5.11 -3.67
CA ALA A 53 -20.93 -3.68 -3.46
C ALA A 53 -21.15 -3.30 -1.98
N ALA A 54 -22.22 -3.78 -1.36
CA ALA A 54 -22.51 -3.56 0.06
C ALA A 54 -21.41 -4.15 0.97
N GLN A 55 -20.96 -5.38 0.70
CA GLN A 55 -19.89 -6.02 1.46
C GLN A 55 -18.54 -5.30 1.31
N ARG A 56 -18.24 -4.74 0.13
CA ARG A 56 -17.05 -3.89 -0.05
C ARG A 56 -17.13 -2.63 0.80
N ALA A 57 -18.27 -1.96 0.84
CA ALA A 57 -18.47 -0.78 1.69
C ALA A 57 -18.34 -1.14 3.18
N ALA A 58 -18.98 -2.22 3.63
CA ALA A 58 -18.90 -2.72 5.00
C ALA A 58 -17.47 -3.11 5.40
N LYS A 59 -16.71 -3.73 4.49
CA LYS A 59 -15.29 -4.05 4.71
C LYS A 59 -14.46 -2.77 4.87
N GLN A 60 -14.71 -1.74 4.07
CA GLN A 60 -13.98 -0.48 4.16
C GLN A 60 -14.24 0.24 5.49
N SER A 61 -15.50 0.30 5.93
CA SER A 61 -15.83 0.89 7.23
C SER A 61 -15.21 0.09 8.37
N ALA A 62 -15.36 -1.24 8.38
CA ALA A 62 -14.74 -2.11 9.38
C ALA A 62 -13.22 -1.97 9.43
N SER A 63 -12.56 -1.86 8.28
CA SER A 63 -11.09 -1.66 8.21
C SER A 63 -10.66 -0.31 8.79
N ARG A 64 -11.44 0.75 8.57
CA ARG A 64 -11.18 2.07 9.16
C ARG A 64 -11.33 2.03 10.67
N THR A 65 -12.41 1.43 11.17
CA THR A 65 -12.64 1.27 12.62
C THR A 65 -11.54 0.43 13.26
N LEU A 66 -11.17 -0.70 12.66
CA LEU A 66 -10.09 -1.54 13.16
C LEU A 66 -8.78 -0.75 13.24
N LYS A 67 -8.43 0.02 12.20
CA LYS A 67 -7.22 0.84 12.19
C LYS A 67 -7.24 1.88 13.31
N SER A 68 -8.34 2.60 13.53
CA SER A 68 -8.44 3.58 14.62
C SER A 68 -8.29 2.93 15.99
N THR A 69 -8.96 1.79 16.22
CA THR A 69 -8.92 1.08 17.50
C THR A 69 -7.54 0.51 17.79
N VAL A 70 -6.84 -0.02 16.78
CA VAL A 70 -5.46 -0.50 16.94
C VAL A 70 -4.52 0.65 17.31
N ILE A 71 -4.62 1.81 16.63
CA ILE A 71 -3.80 2.99 16.96
C ILE A 71 -4.03 3.45 18.40
N GLU A 72 -5.29 3.49 18.85
CA GLU A 72 -5.62 3.85 20.22
C GLU A 72 -5.06 2.83 21.23
N GLY A 73 -5.22 1.54 20.95
CA GLY A 73 -4.66 0.46 21.76
C GLY A 73 -3.14 0.53 21.86
N GLU A 74 -2.44 0.83 20.75
CA GLU A 74 -0.99 1.03 20.74
C GLU A 74 -0.56 2.23 21.59
N ARG A 75 -1.29 3.34 21.54
CA ARG A 75 -1.02 4.53 22.37
C ARG A 75 -1.15 4.19 23.86
N LEU A 76 -2.25 3.54 24.24
CA LEU A 76 -2.48 3.11 25.63
C LEU A 76 -1.43 2.10 26.09
N ALA A 77 -1.10 1.12 25.25
CA ALA A 77 -0.06 0.16 25.55
C ALA A 77 1.29 0.84 25.76
N ASN A 78 1.67 1.80 24.91
CA ASN A 78 2.93 2.54 25.06
C ASN A 78 2.97 3.39 26.35
N LEU A 79 1.84 4.00 26.72
CA LEU A 79 1.71 4.73 27.98
C LEU A 79 1.89 3.80 29.17
N LEU A 80 1.18 2.65 29.18
CA LEU A 80 1.31 1.65 30.25
C LEU A 80 2.73 1.11 30.36
N ARG A 81 3.39 0.78 29.24
CA ARG A 81 4.79 0.35 29.24
C ARG A 81 5.72 1.41 29.84
N SER A 82 5.45 2.68 29.58
CA SER A 82 6.24 3.80 30.13
C SER A 82 5.99 3.99 31.62
N ALA A 83 4.73 3.89 32.07
CA ALA A 83 4.36 3.95 33.48
C ALA A 83 5.00 2.80 34.28
N VAL A 84 4.99 1.57 33.75
CA VAL A 84 5.66 0.41 34.36
C VAL A 84 7.17 0.65 34.48
N LYS A 85 7.82 1.21 33.45
CA LYS A 85 9.24 1.60 33.49
C LYS A 85 9.53 2.68 34.52
N GLN A 86 8.65 3.67 34.68
CA GLN A 86 8.79 4.72 35.67
C GLN A 86 8.63 4.17 37.10
N HIS A 87 7.64 3.30 37.32
CA HIS A 87 7.34 2.73 38.63
C HIS A 87 8.46 1.82 39.15
N TYR A 88 8.95 0.88 38.34
CA TYR A 88 10.01 -0.06 38.76
C TYR A 88 11.42 0.45 38.50
N GLY A 89 11.58 1.49 37.68
CA GLY A 89 12.86 2.00 37.21
C GLY A 89 13.34 1.31 35.93
N ILE A 90 13.95 2.08 35.04
CA ILE A 90 14.34 1.66 33.69
C ILE A 90 15.36 0.50 33.65
N ARG A 91 16.09 0.26 34.74
CA ARG A 91 17.12 -0.79 34.85
C ARG A 91 16.65 -2.02 35.63
N SER A 92 15.40 -2.04 36.10
CA SER A 92 14.90 -3.12 36.95
C SER A 92 14.61 -4.37 36.14
N GLU A 93 15.11 -5.51 36.60
CA GLU A 93 14.84 -6.83 36.00
C GLU A 93 13.35 -7.22 36.13
N LYS A 94 12.61 -6.58 37.04
CA LYS A 94 11.15 -6.68 37.15
C LYS A 94 10.42 -6.32 35.85
N LEU A 95 11.03 -5.55 34.96
CA LEU A 95 10.45 -5.21 33.66
C LEU A 95 10.27 -6.45 32.75
N ALA A 96 11.09 -7.49 32.92
CA ALA A 96 11.00 -8.70 32.10
C ALA A 96 9.68 -9.47 32.31
N GLU A 97 9.09 -9.41 33.51
CA GLU A 97 7.77 -10.01 33.80
C GLU A 97 6.65 -9.42 32.92
N PHE A 98 6.81 -8.17 32.46
CA PHE A 98 5.87 -7.47 31.58
C PHE A 98 6.27 -7.50 30.10
N GLY A 99 7.23 -8.36 29.73
CA GLY A 99 7.78 -8.43 28.38
C GLY A 99 8.60 -7.19 27.96
N LEU A 100 9.02 -6.37 28.94
CA LEU A 100 9.80 -5.16 28.70
C LEU A 100 11.28 -5.42 28.97
N ARG A 101 12.15 -5.03 28.03
CA ARG A 101 13.60 -5.21 28.19
C ARG A 101 14.19 -4.09 29.09
N PRO A 102 14.86 -4.42 30.21
CA PRO A 102 15.56 -3.42 31.03
C PRO A 102 16.64 -2.70 30.23
N PHE A 103 16.85 -1.41 30.53
CA PHE A 103 17.91 -0.63 29.93
C PHE A 103 19.27 -1.04 30.53
N ARG A 104 20.01 -1.82 29.74
CA ARG A 104 21.41 -2.14 29.98
C ARG A 104 22.20 -1.30 28.97
N GLY A 105 22.79 -0.20 29.41
CA GLY A 105 23.48 0.75 28.52
C GLY A 105 24.46 0.06 27.56
N ARG A 106 24.73 0.68 26.42
CA ARG A 106 25.73 0.18 25.46
C ARG A 106 27.12 0.45 26.05
N ASN A 107 27.85 -0.58 26.48
CA ASN A 107 29.30 -0.47 26.64
C ASN A 107 29.88 -0.23 25.24
N ARG A 108 30.24 1.02 24.92
CA ARG A 108 31.13 1.31 23.80
C ARG A 108 32.50 0.80 24.22
N THR A 109 32.85 -0.43 23.86
CA THR A 109 34.26 -0.81 23.77
C THR A 109 34.87 0.14 22.74
N ALA A 110 35.69 1.08 23.21
CA ALA A 110 36.49 1.94 22.34
C ALA A 110 37.33 1.02 21.47
N LYS A 111 37.04 0.96 20.16
CA LYS A 111 37.90 0.27 19.20
C LYS A 111 39.23 1.04 19.23
N ALA A 112 40.32 0.36 19.59
CA ALA A 112 41.67 0.90 19.50
C ALA A 112 41.90 1.44 18.08
N PRO A 113 42.70 2.52 17.89
CA PRO A 113 42.94 3.11 16.58
C PRO A 113 43.47 2.05 15.62
N GLU A 114 42.71 1.73 14.57
CA GLU A 114 43.19 0.91 13.46
C GLU A 114 44.34 1.67 12.78
N GLU A 115 45.49 1.01 12.69
CA GLU A 115 46.64 1.45 11.89
C GLU A 115 46.20 1.85 10.49
N GLN A 116 46.68 3.02 10.08
CA GLN A 116 46.47 3.60 8.75
C GLN A 116 46.95 2.61 7.69
N LYS A 117 46.02 2.11 6.86
CA LYS A 117 46.39 1.50 5.58
C LYS A 117 46.93 2.58 4.63
N PRO A 118 47.96 2.30 3.82
CA PRO A 118 48.53 3.28 2.89
C PRO A 118 47.47 3.72 1.87
N GLN A 119 47.34 5.03 1.68
CA GLN A 119 46.50 5.60 0.63
C GLN A 119 47.10 5.30 -0.76
N PRO A 120 46.30 4.86 -1.75
CA PRO A 120 46.73 4.85 -3.15
C PRO A 120 46.94 6.30 -3.62
N GLN A 121 48.11 6.56 -4.21
CA GLN A 121 48.46 7.87 -4.75
C GLN A 121 47.51 8.27 -5.89
N THR A 122 47.02 9.49 -5.82
CA THR A 122 46.24 10.16 -6.86
C THR A 122 47.12 10.42 -8.09
N PRO A 123 46.69 10.11 -9.33
CA PRO A 123 47.37 10.60 -10.52
C PRO A 123 47.16 12.12 -10.64
N ALA A 124 48.25 12.83 -10.90
CA ALA A 124 48.33 14.29 -10.96
C ALA A 124 47.43 14.90 -12.07
N PRO A 125 46.84 16.09 -11.86
CA PRO A 125 46.17 16.83 -12.92
C PRO A 125 47.18 17.36 -13.95
N PRO A 126 46.86 17.37 -15.25
CA PRO A 126 47.74 17.89 -16.29
C PRO A 126 47.94 19.41 -16.14
N ALA A 127 49.16 19.83 -16.46
CA ALA A 127 49.68 21.19 -16.33
C ALA A 127 48.86 22.23 -17.12
N THR A 128 48.59 23.35 -16.46
CA THR A 128 48.09 24.59 -17.02
C THR A 128 49.14 25.22 -17.96
N PRO A 129 48.79 25.63 -19.19
CA PRO A 129 49.68 26.48 -19.99
C PRO A 129 49.69 27.93 -19.46
N PRO A 130 50.82 28.65 -19.65
CA PRO A 130 51.08 29.93 -18.99
C PRO A 130 50.30 31.10 -19.62
N HIS A 131 49.93 32.07 -18.77
CA HIS A 131 49.38 33.37 -19.18
C HIS A 131 50.34 34.09 -20.14
N ALA A 132 49.84 34.44 -21.33
CA ALA A 132 50.41 35.48 -22.17
C ALA A 132 49.58 36.76 -21.99
N ASN A 133 50.23 37.71 -21.35
CA ASN A 133 49.83 39.09 -21.12
C ASN A 133 49.56 39.82 -22.45
N SER A 134 48.44 40.54 -22.56
CA SER A 134 48.21 41.54 -23.61
C SER A 134 47.24 42.60 -23.10
N GLN A 135 47.76 43.52 -22.28
CA GLN A 135 47.30 44.90 -22.27
C GLN A 135 48.34 45.70 -23.07
N ASP A 136 47.97 46.15 -24.28
CA ASP A 136 48.20 47.51 -24.76
C ASP A 136 47.60 47.65 -26.17
N LYS A 137 46.59 48.53 -26.35
CA LYS A 137 46.71 49.72 -27.20
C LYS A 137 45.39 50.50 -27.19
N ALA A 138 45.47 51.72 -26.69
CA ALA A 138 44.47 52.76 -26.81
C ALA A 138 44.31 53.26 -28.27
N ALA A 139 43.13 53.84 -28.53
CA ALA A 139 42.86 54.98 -29.43
C ALA A 139 43.47 55.02 -30.84
N GLU A 140 42.61 55.00 -31.85
CA GLU A 140 42.32 56.19 -32.70
C GLU A 140 40.93 56.04 -33.34
#